data_AF-A0A813CE09-F1
#
_entry.id   AF-A0A813CE09-F1
#
_cell.length_a   1.000
_cell.length_b   1.000
_cell.length_c   1.000
_cell.angle_alpha   90.00
_cell.angle_beta   90.00
_cell.angle_gamma   90.00
#
_symmetry.space_group_name_H-M   'P 1'
#
loop_
_entity.id
_entity.type
_entity.pdbx_description
1 polymer ?
#
loop_
_entity_poly.entity_id
_entity_poly.type
_entity_poly.pdbx_seq_one_letter_code
_entity_poly.pdbx_strand_id
1 'polypeptide(L)'
;WLREECGMLDDTQDKAGNFAADLAEMAGHASLATWLRDECGAARAASCLKLGLREDADLHTIRQAYLRLAREVHPDGRPGCCQSVEEFAALHAAYHHLTKLGGRGGQTNPRHQERLMLTWDGAVSHGMEGERERFKARLLTVVGEFGDKGFPVSSLKKKYAQVFAGAALPAPSAFGLRKSCGLLELLRTVASDVVHIELDANGKEPLLRAICGYSPANGAEKWIAKLSARSRFVTDGTRTVYDACTLDLRFNDSGS
;
A
#
# COMPACT_ATOMS: atom_id res chain seq x y z
N TRP A 1 -23.44 -0.72 -16.49
CA TRP A 1 -23.25 0.47 -17.36
C TRP A 1 -21.82 1.03 -17.31
N LEU A 2 -21.35 1.74 -16.26
CA LEU A 2 -20.01 2.38 -16.28
C LEU A 2 -18.85 1.42 -16.60
N ARG A 3 -18.86 0.23 -16.02
CA ARG A 3 -17.86 -0.81 -16.33
C ARG A 3 -18.11 -1.47 -17.68
N GLU A 4 -19.33 -1.96 -17.89
CA GLU A 4 -19.68 -2.83 -19.02
C GLU A 4 -19.76 -2.08 -20.36
N GLU A 5 -20.29 -0.85 -20.36
CA GLU A 5 -20.53 -0.05 -21.55
C GLU A 5 -19.43 0.99 -21.78
N CYS A 6 -18.84 1.53 -20.70
CA CYS A 6 -17.79 2.55 -20.80
C CYS A 6 -16.38 1.99 -20.57
N GLY A 7 -16.23 0.72 -20.21
CA GLY A 7 -14.93 0.11 -19.94
C GLY A 7 -14.20 0.72 -18.73
N MET A 8 -14.93 1.38 -17.82
CA MET A 8 -14.32 2.12 -16.72
C MET A 8 -13.67 1.16 -15.72
N LEU A 9 -12.34 1.17 -15.69
CA LEU A 9 -11.51 0.51 -14.69
C LEU A 9 -10.85 1.56 -13.79
N ASP A 10 -10.74 1.24 -12.52
CA ASP A 10 -9.98 2.01 -11.54
C ASP A 10 -8.60 1.37 -11.40
N ASP A 11 -7.79 1.44 -12.46
CA ASP A 11 -6.46 0.82 -12.56
C ASP A 11 -5.33 1.85 -12.68
N THR A 12 -5.67 3.12 -12.82
CA THR A 12 -4.74 4.23 -13.04
C THR A 12 -4.81 5.20 -11.87
N GLN A 13 -3.65 5.51 -11.29
CA GLN A 13 -3.54 6.48 -10.20
C GLN A 13 -3.54 7.92 -10.74
N ASP A 14 -4.06 8.85 -9.93
CA ASP A 14 -3.88 10.28 -10.15
C ASP A 14 -2.43 10.73 -9.85
N LYS A 15 -2.14 12.02 -10.05
CA LYS A 15 -0.81 12.59 -9.76
C LYS A 15 -0.39 12.48 -8.29
N ALA A 16 -1.34 12.27 -7.38
CA ALA A 16 -1.09 12.09 -5.95
C ALA A 16 -0.93 10.60 -5.56
N GLY A 17 -1.10 9.68 -6.50
CA GLY A 17 -1.03 8.23 -6.28
C GLY A 17 -2.35 7.61 -5.82
N ASN A 18 -3.46 8.35 -5.88
CA ASN A 18 -4.78 7.90 -5.45
C ASN A 18 -5.53 7.22 -6.59
N PHE A 19 -6.22 6.13 -6.26
CA PHE A 19 -7.24 5.54 -7.13
C PHE A 19 -8.60 6.22 -6.90
N ALA A 20 -9.54 6.05 -7.82
CA ALA A 20 -10.90 6.59 -7.68
C ALA A 20 -11.59 6.03 -6.42
N ALA A 21 -11.36 4.76 -6.09
CA ALA A 21 -11.85 4.13 -4.88
C ALA A 21 -11.35 4.83 -3.60
N ASP A 22 -10.08 5.22 -3.56
CA ASP A 22 -9.51 5.94 -2.42
C ASP A 22 -10.04 7.36 -2.32
N LEU A 23 -10.19 8.05 -3.45
CA LEU A 23 -10.80 9.38 -3.49
C LEU A 23 -12.23 9.35 -2.96
N ALA A 24 -13.02 8.35 -3.36
CA ALA A 24 -14.38 8.13 -2.86
C ALA A 24 -14.39 7.86 -1.35
N GLU A 25 -13.50 7.02 -0.85
CA GLU A 25 -13.39 6.71 0.58
C GLU A 25 -12.98 7.94 1.41
N MET A 26 -11.96 8.67 0.96
CA MET A 26 -11.52 9.92 1.59
C MET A 26 -12.60 11.01 1.56
N ALA A 27 -13.46 11.03 0.54
CA ALA A 27 -14.59 11.95 0.47
C ALA A 27 -15.76 11.52 1.39
N GLY A 28 -15.67 10.36 2.06
CA GLY A 28 -16.72 9.81 2.91
C GLY A 28 -17.79 9.00 2.15
N HIS A 29 -17.55 8.68 0.88
CA HIS A 29 -18.44 7.87 0.04
C HIS A 29 -18.07 6.39 0.11
N ALA A 30 -18.19 5.78 1.29
CA ALA A 30 -17.76 4.39 1.54
C ALA A 30 -18.45 3.34 0.65
N SER A 31 -19.73 3.53 0.33
CA SER A 31 -20.48 2.64 -0.56
C SER A 31 -19.94 2.70 -1.99
N LEU A 32 -19.63 3.89 -2.49
CA LEU A 32 -19.02 4.09 -3.81
C LEU A 32 -17.61 3.49 -3.86
N ALA A 33 -16.80 3.71 -2.83
CA ALA A 33 -15.47 3.12 -2.71
C ALA A 33 -15.51 1.58 -2.69
N THR A 34 -16.53 1.00 -2.05
CA THR A 34 -16.74 -0.45 -2.04
C THR A 34 -17.09 -0.96 -3.43
N TRP A 35 -18.07 -0.33 -4.09
CA TRP A 35 -18.47 -0.67 -5.46
C TRP A 35 -17.31 -0.55 -6.46
N LEU A 36 -16.48 0.51 -6.36
CA LEU A 36 -15.31 0.69 -7.24
C LEU A 36 -14.28 -0.43 -7.07
N ARG A 37 -14.08 -0.93 -5.85
CA ARG A 37 -13.16 -2.07 -5.60
C ARG A 37 -13.76 -3.39 -6.05
N ASP A 38 -15.06 -3.58 -5.90
CA ASP A 38 -15.72 -4.84 -6.26
C ASP A 38 -15.90 -4.97 -7.77
N GLU A 39 -16.32 -3.89 -8.44
CA GLU A 39 -16.70 -3.91 -9.86
C GLU A 39 -15.61 -3.30 -10.76
N CYS A 40 -14.98 -2.18 -10.38
CA CYS A 40 -14.03 -1.50 -11.25
C CYS A 40 -12.57 -1.94 -11.06
N GLY A 41 -12.33 -3.04 -10.34
CA GLY A 41 -10.99 -3.61 -10.15
C GLY A 41 -10.60 -4.68 -11.17
N ALA A 42 -9.34 -4.67 -11.60
CA ALA A 42 -8.78 -5.72 -12.46
C ALA A 42 -8.37 -7.00 -11.70
N ALA A 43 -8.37 -6.96 -10.36
CA ALA A 43 -7.84 -8.04 -9.52
C ALA A 43 -8.65 -9.34 -9.63
N ARG A 44 -9.97 -9.24 -9.76
CA ARG A 44 -10.85 -10.40 -9.96
C ARG A 44 -10.52 -11.11 -11.26
N ALA A 45 -10.54 -10.38 -12.38
CA ALA A 45 -10.15 -10.90 -13.70
C ALA A 45 -8.77 -11.58 -13.68
N ALA A 46 -7.76 -10.94 -13.06
CA ALA A 46 -6.42 -11.52 -12.93
C ALA A 46 -6.41 -12.85 -12.15
N SER A 47 -7.21 -12.96 -11.10
CA SER A 47 -7.30 -14.18 -10.29
C SER A 47 -8.07 -15.29 -11.01
N CYS A 48 -9.16 -14.94 -11.71
CA CYS A 48 -9.87 -15.89 -12.56
C CYS A 48 -8.98 -16.41 -13.70
N LEU A 49 -8.21 -15.52 -14.34
CA LEU A 49 -7.27 -15.91 -15.39
C LEU A 49 -6.22 -16.92 -14.88
N LYS A 50 -5.79 -16.78 -13.62
CA LYS A 50 -4.84 -17.72 -13.01
C LYS A 50 -5.42 -19.12 -12.76
N LEU A 51 -6.74 -19.22 -12.66
CA LEU A 51 -7.47 -20.49 -12.63
C LEU A 51 -7.92 -20.95 -14.03
N GLY A 52 -7.58 -20.20 -15.09
CA GLY A 52 -8.04 -20.46 -16.45
C GLY A 52 -9.55 -20.22 -16.64
N LEU A 53 -10.11 -19.30 -15.85
CA LEU A 53 -11.54 -18.98 -15.82
C LEU A 53 -11.83 -17.60 -16.37
N ARG A 54 -13.08 -17.42 -16.81
CA ARG A 54 -13.67 -16.11 -17.08
C ARG A 54 -14.01 -15.40 -15.76
N GLU A 55 -14.12 -14.08 -15.81
CA GLU A 55 -14.38 -13.26 -14.62
C GLU A 55 -15.76 -13.48 -13.98
N ASP A 56 -16.74 -13.88 -14.80
CA ASP A 56 -18.12 -14.20 -14.44
C ASP A 56 -18.28 -15.60 -13.82
N ALA A 57 -17.18 -16.34 -13.63
CA ALA A 57 -17.22 -17.68 -13.05
C ALA A 57 -17.80 -17.66 -11.62
N ASP A 58 -18.71 -18.60 -11.36
CA ASP A 58 -19.29 -18.81 -10.03
C ASP A 58 -18.34 -19.54 -9.08
N LEU A 59 -18.67 -19.55 -7.78
CA LEU A 59 -17.86 -20.17 -6.73
C LEU A 59 -17.67 -21.68 -6.93
N HIS A 60 -18.65 -22.38 -7.51
CA HIS A 60 -18.55 -23.81 -7.75
C HIS A 60 -17.47 -24.09 -8.81
N THR A 61 -17.52 -23.35 -9.92
CA THR A 61 -16.58 -23.40 -11.02
C THR A 61 -15.17 -23.02 -10.58
N ILE A 62 -15.05 -21.95 -9.77
CA ILE A 62 -13.78 -21.54 -9.14
C ILE A 62 -13.18 -22.67 -8.30
N ARG A 63 -14.00 -23.32 -7.46
CA ARG A 63 -13.54 -24.43 -6.62
C ARG A 63 -13.12 -25.65 -7.44
N GLN A 64 -13.88 -26.02 -8.47
CA GLN A 64 -13.53 -27.15 -9.33
C GLN A 64 -12.23 -26.90 -10.09
N ALA A 65 -12.06 -25.71 -10.66
CA ALA A 65 -10.82 -25.33 -11.36
C ALA A 65 -9.61 -25.36 -10.42
N TYR A 66 -9.76 -24.80 -9.22
CA TYR A 66 -8.71 -24.85 -8.20
C TYR A 66 -8.33 -26.29 -7.84
N LEU A 67 -9.30 -27.16 -7.54
CA LEU A 67 -9.02 -28.55 -7.16
C LEU A 67 -8.33 -29.34 -8.28
N ARG A 68 -8.72 -29.09 -9.54
CA ARG A 68 -8.08 -29.69 -10.71
C ARG A 68 -6.62 -29.26 -10.82
N LEU A 69 -6.36 -27.94 -10.83
CA LEU A 69 -5.01 -27.39 -10.96
C LEU A 69 -4.13 -27.71 -9.74
N ALA A 70 -4.70 -27.71 -8.54
CA ALA A 70 -3.99 -28.05 -7.30
C ALA A 70 -3.46 -29.48 -7.35
N ARG A 71 -4.20 -30.44 -7.92
CA ARG A 71 -3.72 -31.81 -8.12
C ARG A 71 -2.59 -31.92 -9.14
N GLU A 72 -2.63 -31.10 -10.19
CA GLU A 72 -1.63 -31.11 -11.27
C GLU A 72 -0.29 -30.49 -10.83
N VAL A 73 -0.35 -29.49 -9.95
CA VAL A 73 0.78 -28.61 -9.56
C VAL A 73 1.27 -28.88 -8.12
N HIS A 74 0.60 -29.75 -7.35
CA HIS A 74 0.96 -29.98 -5.94
C HIS A 74 2.44 -30.34 -5.77
N PRO A 75 3.17 -29.70 -4.84
CA PRO A 75 4.60 -29.96 -4.63
C PRO A 75 4.88 -31.42 -4.21
N ASP A 76 3.96 -32.06 -3.48
CA ASP A 76 4.10 -33.49 -3.10
C ASP A 76 4.09 -34.43 -4.32
N GLY A 77 3.46 -34.03 -5.43
CA GLY A 77 3.47 -34.80 -6.68
C GLY A 77 4.73 -34.58 -7.53
N ARG A 78 5.53 -33.56 -7.20
CA ARG A 78 6.77 -33.16 -7.91
C ARG A 78 7.85 -32.70 -6.91
N PRO A 79 8.30 -33.59 -6.01
CA PRO A 79 9.27 -33.21 -4.98
C PRO A 79 10.57 -32.70 -5.62
N GLY A 80 11.03 -31.52 -5.19
CA GLY A 80 12.31 -30.94 -5.61
C GLY A 80 12.25 -29.93 -6.75
N CYS A 81 11.08 -29.68 -7.36
CA CYS A 81 10.92 -28.61 -8.35
C CYS A 81 10.55 -27.30 -7.64
N CYS A 82 11.48 -26.33 -7.55
CA CYS A 82 11.20 -25.02 -6.96
C CYS A 82 10.04 -24.29 -7.64
N GLN A 83 9.83 -24.52 -8.95
CA GLN A 83 8.76 -23.90 -9.73
C GLN A 83 7.36 -24.38 -9.31
N SER A 84 7.19 -25.64 -8.88
CA SER A 84 5.86 -26.14 -8.48
C SER A 84 5.38 -25.54 -7.16
N VAL A 85 6.30 -25.12 -6.27
CA VAL A 85 5.94 -24.47 -5.00
C VAL A 85 5.39 -23.06 -5.25
N GLU A 86 6.06 -22.28 -6.10
CA GLU A 86 5.66 -20.92 -6.44
C GLU A 86 4.36 -20.90 -7.24
N GLU A 87 4.21 -21.82 -8.21
CA GLU A 87 2.99 -21.98 -8.99
C GLU A 87 1.80 -22.38 -8.11
N PHE A 88 2.01 -23.32 -7.17
CA PHE A 88 0.97 -23.72 -6.23
C PHE A 88 0.59 -22.58 -5.27
N ALA A 89 1.58 -21.82 -4.77
CA ALA A 89 1.33 -20.66 -3.92
C ALA A 89 0.53 -19.57 -4.65
N ALA A 90 0.88 -19.28 -5.90
CA ALA A 90 0.14 -18.33 -6.74
C ALA A 90 -1.29 -18.80 -7.03
N LEU A 91 -1.48 -20.09 -7.31
CA LEU A 91 -2.79 -20.71 -7.51
C LEU A 91 -3.66 -20.60 -6.25
N HIS A 92 -3.08 -20.93 -5.09
CA HIS A 92 -3.77 -20.85 -3.80
C HIS A 92 -4.14 -19.41 -3.43
N ALA A 93 -3.24 -18.45 -3.68
CA ALA A 93 -3.52 -17.03 -3.46
C ALA A 93 -4.69 -16.53 -4.32
N ALA A 94 -4.75 -16.91 -5.61
CA ALA A 94 -5.85 -16.56 -6.49
C ALA A 94 -7.19 -17.15 -6.01
N TYR A 95 -7.21 -18.43 -5.61
CA TYR A 95 -8.39 -19.07 -5.06
C TYR A 95 -8.85 -18.42 -3.73
N HIS A 96 -7.92 -18.13 -2.83
CA HIS A 96 -8.22 -17.42 -1.58
C HIS A 96 -8.80 -16.02 -1.85
N HIS A 97 -8.22 -15.28 -2.80
CA HIS A 97 -8.71 -13.96 -3.18
C HIS A 97 -10.16 -14.02 -3.70
N LEU A 98 -10.50 -14.97 -4.57
CA LEU A 98 -11.85 -15.11 -5.11
C LEU A 98 -12.87 -15.58 -4.07
N THR A 99 -12.48 -16.45 -3.13
CA THR A 99 -13.43 -17.08 -2.19
C THR A 99 -13.54 -16.39 -0.84
N LYS A 100 -12.48 -15.75 -0.35
CA LYS A 100 -12.46 -15.07 0.95
C LYS A 100 -12.52 -13.56 0.84
N LEU A 101 -11.91 -13.00 -0.21
CA LEU A 101 -11.88 -11.56 -0.46
C LEU A 101 -12.88 -11.11 -1.53
N GLY A 102 -13.69 -12.05 -2.06
CA GLY A 102 -14.71 -11.76 -3.08
C GLY A 102 -14.16 -11.39 -4.46
N GLY A 103 -12.84 -11.45 -4.66
CA GLY A 103 -12.18 -10.90 -5.84
C GLY A 103 -12.00 -9.37 -5.80
N ARG A 104 -12.21 -8.75 -4.63
CA ARG A 104 -12.16 -7.30 -4.45
C ARG A 104 -10.80 -6.71 -4.85
N GLY A 105 -10.85 -5.66 -5.64
CA GLY A 105 -9.69 -4.90 -6.09
C GLY A 105 -8.87 -4.30 -4.94
N GLY A 106 -7.55 -4.29 -5.14
CA GLY A 106 -6.57 -3.73 -4.22
C GLY A 106 -6.28 -2.25 -4.46
N GLN A 107 -7.21 -1.50 -5.07
CA GLN A 107 -7.06 -0.05 -5.29
C GLN A 107 -6.94 0.67 -3.95
N THR A 108 -5.69 0.87 -3.55
CA THR A 108 -5.33 1.59 -2.34
C THR A 108 -4.05 2.36 -2.58
N ASN A 109 -4.04 3.63 -2.19
CA ASN A 109 -2.85 4.45 -2.24
C ASN A 109 -1.84 3.88 -1.24
N PRO A 110 -0.68 3.35 -1.67
CA PRO A 110 0.32 2.82 -0.76
C PRO A 110 0.81 3.86 0.23
N ARG A 111 0.72 5.16 -0.14
CA ARG A 111 1.03 6.27 0.75
C ARG A 111 0.12 6.25 1.97
N HIS A 112 -1.14 5.83 1.89
CA HIS A 112 -2.07 5.86 3.03
C HIS A 112 -1.90 4.72 4.04
N GLN A 113 -1.04 3.73 3.76
CA GLN A 113 -0.73 2.68 4.72
C GLN A 113 0.36 3.14 5.69
N GLU A 114 0.00 3.32 6.97
CA GLU A 114 0.90 3.81 8.03
C GLU A 114 2.23 3.04 8.08
N ARG A 115 2.21 1.72 7.88
CA ARG A 115 3.42 0.88 7.83
C ARG A 115 4.34 1.24 6.66
N LEU A 116 3.77 1.56 5.50
CA LEU A 116 4.53 1.95 4.31
C LEU A 116 5.06 3.39 4.44
N MET A 117 4.31 4.29 5.11
CA MET A 117 4.77 5.64 5.46
C MET A 117 6.03 5.62 6.33
N LEU A 118 6.08 4.73 7.33
CA LEU A 118 7.23 4.59 8.23
C LEU A 118 8.47 3.99 7.54
N THR A 119 8.28 3.30 6.41
CA THR A 119 9.38 2.76 5.58
C THR A 119 9.80 3.69 4.44
N TRP A 120 9.17 4.87 4.31
CA TRP A 120 9.29 5.72 3.12
C TRP A 120 10.44 6.72 3.14
N ASP A 121 11.52 6.33 3.80
CA ASP A 121 12.85 6.90 3.59
C ASP A 121 13.84 5.84 4.04
N GLY A 122 15.12 5.98 3.71
CA GLY A 122 16.20 5.16 4.32
C GLY A 122 16.31 5.26 5.86
N ALA A 123 15.27 5.75 6.55
CA ALA A 123 15.11 5.92 7.98
C ALA A 123 14.72 4.62 8.72
N VAL A 124 14.75 3.45 8.07
CA VAL A 124 14.69 2.17 8.80
C VAL A 124 16.11 1.66 9.03
N SER A 125 16.87 2.43 9.83
CA SER A 125 17.95 1.86 10.63
C SER A 125 17.44 1.74 12.06
N HIS A 126 16.90 0.55 12.37
CA HIS A 126 16.72 0.00 13.72
C HIS A 126 15.91 0.85 14.73
N GLY A 127 14.65 0.47 14.95
CA GLY A 127 13.99 0.63 16.26
C GLY A 127 13.19 1.90 16.56
N MET A 128 12.33 2.37 15.66
CA MET A 128 11.44 3.52 15.93
C MET A 128 9.94 3.16 15.96
N GLU A 129 9.46 2.77 17.13
CA GLU A 129 8.04 2.73 17.51
C GLU A 129 7.73 4.01 18.32
N GLY A 130 7.09 5.02 17.70
CA GLY A 130 6.78 6.26 18.41
C GLY A 130 5.71 7.12 17.73
N GLU A 131 4.92 7.84 18.55
CA GLU A 131 3.86 8.74 18.08
C GLU A 131 4.41 9.92 17.26
N ARG A 132 5.66 10.33 17.54
CA ARG A 132 6.36 11.43 16.84
C ARG A 132 6.66 11.08 15.39
N GLU A 133 7.16 9.88 15.14
CA GLU A 133 7.55 9.41 13.82
C GLU A 133 6.31 9.15 12.96
N ARG A 134 5.27 8.54 13.56
CA ARG A 134 3.95 8.39 12.93
C ARG A 134 3.37 9.74 12.54
N PHE A 135 3.44 10.72 13.43
CA PHE A 135 2.97 12.08 13.14
C PHE A 135 3.73 12.70 11.95
N LYS A 136 5.06 12.63 11.95
CA LYS A 136 5.88 13.16 10.85
C LYS A 136 5.57 12.48 9.51
N ALA A 137 5.45 11.16 9.49
CA ALA A 137 5.18 10.40 8.27
C ALA A 137 3.77 10.69 7.70
N ARG A 138 2.77 10.78 8.59
CA ARG A 138 1.41 11.19 8.22
C ARG A 138 1.37 12.64 7.71
N LEU A 139 2.13 13.54 8.33
CA LEU A 139 2.24 14.93 7.91
C LEU A 139 2.88 15.07 6.52
N LEU A 140 3.98 14.35 6.26
CA LEU A 140 4.62 14.30 4.94
C LEU A 140 3.66 13.80 3.86
N THR A 141 2.80 12.83 4.19
CA THR A 141 1.79 12.34 3.25
C THR A 141 0.78 13.44 2.90
N VAL A 142 0.26 14.15 3.90
CA VAL A 142 -0.73 15.21 3.68
C VAL A 142 -0.13 16.39 2.90
N VAL A 143 1.11 16.78 3.22
CA VAL A 143 1.77 17.95 2.60
C VAL A 143 2.36 17.60 1.22
N GLY A 144 2.86 16.38 1.05
CA GLY A 144 3.49 15.92 -0.19
C GLY A 144 2.56 15.88 -1.40
N GLU A 145 1.23 15.77 -1.19
CA GLU A 145 0.24 15.86 -2.28
C GLU A 145 0.23 17.24 -2.97
N PHE A 146 0.68 18.30 -2.30
CA PHE A 146 0.55 19.68 -2.76
C PHE A 146 1.80 20.23 -3.45
N GLY A 147 2.91 19.48 -3.42
CA GLY A 147 4.17 19.82 -4.10
C GLY A 147 4.63 21.25 -3.84
N ASP A 148 5.04 21.95 -4.91
CA ASP A 148 5.66 23.27 -4.83
C ASP A 148 4.70 24.40 -4.44
N LYS A 149 3.38 24.18 -4.49
CA LYS A 149 2.39 25.20 -4.13
C LYS A 149 2.35 25.45 -2.62
N GLY A 150 2.79 24.48 -1.82
CA GLY A 150 2.63 24.48 -0.38
C GLY A 150 1.18 24.21 0.04
N PHE A 151 1.03 23.75 1.27
CA PHE A 151 -0.25 23.32 1.84
C PHE A 151 -0.69 24.24 2.98
N PRO A 152 -1.88 24.86 2.92
CA PRO A 152 -2.38 25.76 3.97
C PRO A 152 -2.48 25.11 5.35
N VAL A 153 -1.81 25.68 6.36
CA VAL A 153 -1.87 25.16 7.75
C VAL A 153 -3.30 25.17 8.29
N SER A 154 -4.12 26.15 7.88
CA SER A 154 -5.54 26.26 8.26
C SER A 154 -6.35 25.01 7.90
N SER A 155 -6.00 24.36 6.79
CA SER A 155 -6.69 23.19 6.25
C SER A 155 -6.14 21.86 6.78
N LEU A 156 -5.03 21.89 7.53
CA LEU A 156 -4.32 20.69 7.96
C LEU A 156 -5.18 19.74 8.78
N LYS A 157 -5.90 20.25 9.78
CA LYS A 157 -6.76 19.40 10.63
C LYS A 157 -7.81 18.65 9.80
N LYS A 158 -8.46 19.36 8.88
CA LYS A 158 -9.52 18.80 8.03
C LYS A 158 -8.95 17.75 7.08
N LYS A 159 -7.88 18.07 6.36
CA LYS A 159 -7.26 17.16 5.38
C LYS A 159 -6.61 15.95 6.07
N TYR A 160 -6.01 16.13 7.24
CA TYR A 160 -5.46 15.03 8.03
C TYR A 160 -6.57 14.05 8.43
N ALA A 161 -7.69 14.53 8.97
CA ALA A 161 -8.84 13.67 9.25
C ALA A 161 -9.39 12.99 7.99
N GLN A 162 -9.41 13.71 6.86
CA GLN A 162 -9.87 13.17 5.57
C GLN A 162 -9.01 12.00 5.08
N VAL A 163 -7.69 12.14 5.13
CA VAL A 163 -6.72 11.12 4.65
C VAL A 163 -6.67 9.93 5.61
N PHE A 164 -6.85 10.15 6.90
CA PHE A 164 -6.69 9.14 7.95
C PHE A 164 -8.02 8.71 8.61
N ALA A 165 -9.09 8.60 7.82
CA ALA A 165 -10.39 8.05 8.27
C ALA A 165 -10.91 8.64 9.59
N GLY A 166 -10.84 9.96 9.73
CA GLY A 166 -11.31 10.71 10.89
C GLY A 166 -10.28 10.88 12.02
N ALA A 167 -9.04 10.41 11.85
CA ALA A 167 -8.01 10.58 12.87
C ALA A 167 -7.74 12.07 13.16
N ALA A 168 -7.63 12.41 14.45
CA ALA A 168 -7.22 13.74 14.89
C ALA A 168 -5.70 13.91 14.82
N LEU A 169 -5.24 15.16 14.73
CA LEU A 169 -3.84 15.47 14.99
C LEU A 169 -3.49 15.10 16.44
N PRO A 170 -2.30 14.53 16.70
CA PRO A 170 -1.84 14.27 18.05
C PRO A 170 -1.84 15.54 18.91
N ALA A 171 -2.25 15.40 20.17
CA ALA A 171 -2.22 16.53 21.10
C ALA A 171 -0.77 16.94 21.41
N PRO A 172 -0.49 18.22 21.69
CA PRO A 172 0.87 18.65 22.04
C PRO A 172 1.49 17.86 23.22
N SER A 173 0.65 17.41 24.16
CA SER A 173 1.08 16.60 25.31
C SER A 173 1.67 15.25 24.92
N ALA A 174 1.29 14.67 23.77
CA ALA A 174 1.90 13.46 23.22
C ALA A 174 3.41 13.61 22.98
N PHE A 175 3.87 14.84 22.79
CA PHE A 175 5.26 15.17 22.51
C PHE A 175 5.96 15.87 23.69
N GLY A 176 5.34 15.88 24.87
CA GLY A 176 5.83 16.58 26.04
C GLY A 176 5.65 18.11 26.00
N LEU A 177 4.78 18.62 25.13
CA LEU A 177 4.49 20.05 25.02
C LEU A 177 3.27 20.46 25.86
N ARG A 178 3.18 21.75 26.16
CA ARG A 178 2.05 22.33 26.91
C ARG A 178 0.75 22.19 26.13
N LYS A 179 -0.37 21.94 26.82
CA LYS A 179 -1.70 21.81 26.18
C LYS A 179 -2.14 23.05 25.40
N SER A 180 -1.66 24.24 25.79
CA SER A 180 -1.93 25.52 25.11
C SER A 180 -1.04 25.76 23.87
N CYS A 181 -0.14 24.83 23.54
CA CYS A 181 0.73 24.92 22.38
C CYS A 181 -0.10 24.97 21.09
N GLY A 182 0.11 26.02 20.30
CA GLY A 182 -0.57 26.23 19.03
C GLY A 182 -0.08 25.27 17.95
N LEU A 183 -0.86 25.08 16.88
CA LEU A 183 -0.50 24.18 15.79
C LEU A 183 0.83 24.55 15.11
N LEU A 184 1.11 25.84 14.92
CA LEU A 184 2.38 26.28 14.33
C LEU A 184 3.58 26.01 15.24
N GLU A 185 3.42 26.18 16.56
CA GLU A 185 4.45 25.88 17.54
C GLU A 185 4.72 24.37 17.60
N LEU A 186 3.64 23.56 17.58
CA LEU A 186 3.72 22.11 17.48
C LEU A 186 4.53 21.69 16.24
N LEU A 187 4.19 22.23 15.06
CA LEU A 187 4.86 21.89 13.79
C LEU A 187 6.34 22.29 13.81
N ARG A 188 6.66 23.50 14.29
CA ARG A 188 8.06 23.97 14.42
C ARG A 188 8.88 23.14 15.40
N THR A 189 8.27 22.63 16.45
CA THR A 189 8.98 21.89 17.51
C THR A 189 9.12 20.41 17.18
N VAL A 190 8.09 19.82 16.59
CA VAL A 190 8.00 18.37 16.40
C VAL A 190 8.39 17.93 15.00
N ALA A 191 8.18 18.76 13.99
CA ALA A 191 8.25 18.38 12.57
C ALA A 191 9.07 19.36 11.70
N SER A 192 9.87 20.24 12.29
CA SER A 192 10.72 21.20 11.55
C SER A 192 11.80 20.57 10.69
N ASP A 193 12.10 19.29 10.90
CA ASP A 193 13.01 18.49 10.10
C ASP A 193 12.35 17.89 8.84
N VAL A 194 11.01 17.85 8.79
CA VAL A 194 10.26 17.27 7.67
C VAL A 194 9.40 18.28 6.92
N VAL A 195 9.02 19.40 7.55
CA VAL A 195 8.25 20.46 6.91
C VAL A 195 8.81 21.87 7.18
N HIS A 196 8.81 22.69 6.14
CA HIS A 196 9.13 24.11 6.19
C HIS A 196 7.82 24.91 6.22
N ILE A 197 7.79 25.98 7.01
CA ILE A 197 6.64 26.88 7.10
C ILE A 197 7.01 28.20 6.45
N GLU A 198 6.32 28.53 5.37
CA GLU A 198 6.47 29.78 4.62
C GLU A 198 5.17 30.58 4.69
N LEU A 199 5.21 31.86 4.34
CA LEU A 199 3.99 32.62 4.10
C LEU A 199 3.60 32.53 2.63
N ASP A 200 2.31 32.59 2.34
CA ASP A 200 1.81 32.73 0.97
C ASP A 200 2.30 34.03 0.32
N ALA A 201 2.10 34.18 -0.99
CA ALA A 201 2.54 35.35 -1.75
C ALA A 201 1.99 36.69 -1.20
N ASN A 202 0.89 36.65 -0.44
CA ASN A 202 0.28 37.82 0.18
C ASN A 202 0.73 38.06 1.62
N GLY A 203 1.57 37.20 2.19
CA GLY A 203 2.06 37.30 3.57
C GLY A 203 1.02 36.99 4.66
N LYS A 204 -0.14 36.43 4.29
CA LYS A 204 -1.30 36.27 5.19
C LYS A 204 -1.45 34.85 5.75
N GLU A 205 -1.14 33.82 4.96
CA GLU A 205 -1.40 32.43 5.37
C GLU A 205 -0.10 31.61 5.43
N PRO A 206 0.17 30.92 6.56
CA PRO A 206 1.29 30.00 6.61
C PRO A 206 1.00 28.73 5.79
N LEU A 207 1.95 28.41 4.91
CA LEU A 207 1.96 27.25 4.03
C LEU A 207 3.03 26.25 4.51
N LEU A 208 2.69 24.97 4.45
CA LEU A 208 3.61 23.87 4.72
C LEU A 208 4.20 23.37 3.41
N ARG A 209 5.52 23.19 3.39
CA ARG A 209 6.25 22.52 2.32
C ARG A 209 7.04 21.36 2.90
N ALA A 210 7.06 20.22 2.23
CA ALA A 210 7.93 19.13 2.65
C ALA A 210 9.40 19.52 2.41
N ILE A 211 10.27 19.30 3.40
CA ILE A 211 11.72 19.60 3.32
C ILE A 211 12.48 18.53 2.53
N CYS A 212 11.96 17.30 2.48
CA CYS A 212 12.62 16.23 1.74
C CYS A 212 12.60 16.50 0.23
N GLY A 213 13.77 16.35 -0.40
CA GLY A 213 14.06 16.47 -1.84
C GLY A 213 13.32 15.45 -2.72
N TYR A 214 12.00 15.43 -2.61
CA TYR A 214 11.09 14.56 -3.32
C TYR A 214 10.76 15.17 -4.68
N SER A 215 11.54 14.79 -5.70
CA SER A 215 11.11 14.99 -7.09
C SER A 215 10.07 13.91 -7.44
N PRO A 216 8.85 14.28 -7.88
CA PRO A 216 7.84 13.32 -8.34
C PRO A 216 8.36 12.39 -9.43
N ALA A 217 9.31 12.88 -10.25
CA ALA A 217 9.92 12.13 -11.35
C ALA A 217 10.88 11.03 -10.87
N ASN A 218 11.59 11.21 -9.75
CA ASN A 218 12.64 10.28 -9.33
C ASN A 218 12.20 9.29 -8.25
N GLY A 219 11.14 9.60 -7.50
CA GLY A 219 10.65 8.76 -6.39
C GLY A 219 9.73 7.63 -6.84
N ALA A 220 8.80 7.91 -7.76
CA ALA A 220 7.90 6.90 -8.30
C ALA A 220 8.63 5.95 -9.25
N GLU A 221 9.50 6.46 -10.14
CA GLU A 221 10.22 5.63 -11.11
C GLU A 221 11.29 4.74 -10.47
N LYS A 222 12.07 5.23 -9.51
CA LYS A 222 13.01 4.37 -8.76
C LYS A 222 12.29 3.35 -7.89
N TRP A 223 11.07 3.63 -7.43
CA TRP A 223 10.30 2.68 -6.63
C TRP A 223 9.51 1.68 -7.48
N ILE A 224 8.96 2.07 -8.64
CA ILE A 224 8.46 1.15 -9.68
C ILE A 224 9.60 0.29 -10.19
N ALA A 225 10.81 0.83 -10.36
CA ALA A 225 12.00 0.07 -10.74
C ALA A 225 12.52 -0.83 -9.61
N LYS A 226 12.41 -0.43 -8.33
CA LYS A 226 12.85 -1.22 -7.16
C LYS A 226 11.82 -2.25 -6.71
N LEU A 227 10.53 -1.97 -6.89
CA LEU A 227 9.45 -2.96 -6.83
C LEU A 227 9.47 -3.88 -8.05
N SER A 228 9.76 -3.39 -9.26
CA SER A 228 10.02 -4.25 -10.43
C SER A 228 11.35 -4.98 -10.36
N ALA A 229 12.31 -4.55 -9.52
CA ALA A 229 13.52 -5.29 -9.21
C ALA A 229 13.32 -6.30 -8.07
N ARG A 230 12.40 -6.04 -7.13
CA ARG A 230 11.94 -7.00 -6.12
C ARG A 230 10.87 -7.98 -6.63
N SER A 231 10.15 -7.60 -7.69
CA SER A 231 9.16 -8.39 -8.43
C SER A 231 9.76 -8.97 -9.72
N ARG A 232 11.02 -8.65 -10.02
CA ARG A 232 11.82 -9.47 -10.94
C ARG A 232 12.09 -10.78 -10.22
N PHE A 233 11.19 -11.73 -10.48
CA PHE A 233 11.64 -13.07 -10.79
C PHE A 233 12.92 -12.97 -11.62
N VAL A 234 13.96 -13.61 -11.12
CA VAL A 234 15.23 -13.78 -11.79
C VAL A 234 14.93 -14.54 -13.09
N THR A 235 14.87 -13.81 -14.20
CA THR A 235 15.19 -14.37 -15.51
C THR A 235 16.41 -13.64 -16.03
N ASP A 236 17.58 -14.08 -15.59
CA ASP A 236 18.61 -14.43 -16.57
C ASP A 236 19.58 -15.46 -15.96
N GLY A 237 20.00 -16.37 -16.82
CA GLY A 237 20.86 -17.48 -16.52
C GLY A 237 22.28 -17.07 -16.17
N THR A 238 23.08 -18.10 -15.96
CA THR A 238 24.45 -18.10 -15.45
C THR A 238 24.54 -18.01 -13.92
N ARG A 239 24.46 -19.21 -13.31
CA ARG A 239 25.38 -19.70 -12.27
C ARG A 239 25.92 -18.62 -11.31
N THR A 240 25.45 -18.58 -10.07
CA THR A 240 26.33 -18.88 -8.91
C THR A 240 25.55 -19.14 -7.63
N VAL A 241 25.80 -20.34 -7.08
CA VAL A 241 25.86 -20.77 -5.68
C VAL A 241 25.64 -19.69 -4.62
N TYR A 242 24.67 -19.85 -3.71
CA TYR A 242 24.81 -19.36 -2.33
C TYR A 242 24.11 -20.25 -1.28
N ASP A 243 24.91 -20.44 -0.23
CA ASP A 243 24.76 -21.00 1.12
C ASP A 243 23.41 -21.46 1.65
N ALA A 244 23.46 -22.71 2.14
CA ALA A 244 22.47 -23.35 2.97
C ALA A 244 22.45 -22.73 4.38
N CYS A 245 21.35 -22.07 4.73
CA CYS A 245 20.92 -21.99 6.12
C CYS A 245 20.11 -23.26 6.44
N THR A 246 20.81 -24.23 7.01
CA THR A 246 20.28 -25.45 7.62
C THR A 246 19.20 -25.11 8.66
N LEU A 247 17.95 -25.44 8.37
CA LEU A 247 16.90 -25.55 9.39
C LEU A 247 16.75 -27.04 9.72
N ASP A 248 17.38 -27.45 10.82
CA ASP A 248 17.30 -28.78 11.41
C ASP A 248 15.90 -28.93 12.06
N LEU A 249 14.97 -29.56 11.34
CA LEU A 249 13.68 -30.00 11.89
C LEU A 249 13.82 -31.44 12.37
N ARG A 250 14.21 -31.61 13.64
CA ARG A 250 14.11 -32.90 14.32
C ARG A 250 12.66 -33.16 14.71
N PHE A 251 12.05 -34.13 14.04
CA PHE A 251 10.83 -34.79 14.51
C PHE A 251 11.16 -35.67 15.71
N ASN A 252 10.43 -35.47 16.81
CA ASN A 252 10.54 -36.27 18.02
C ASN A 252 9.49 -37.39 17.94
N ASP A 253 9.93 -38.60 17.61
CA ASP A 253 9.16 -39.82 17.80
C ASP A 253 9.24 -40.24 19.26
N SER A 254 8.10 -40.33 19.95
CA SER A 254 7.99 -41.03 21.22
C SER A 254 6.84 -42.03 21.13
N GLY A 255 7.18 -43.22 20.68
CA GLY A 255 6.42 -44.43 20.94
C GLY A 255 6.93 -45.09 22.22
N SER A 256 6.00 -45.45 23.10
CA SER A 256 6.09 -46.56 24.06
C SER A 256 4.67 -47.00 24.37
#